data_AF-A0A956CKV4-F1
#
_entry.id   AF-A0A956CKV4-F1
#
_cell.length_a   1.000
_cell.length_b   1.000
_cell.length_c   1.000
_cell.angle_alpha   90.00
_cell.angle_beta   90.00
_cell.angle_gamma   90.00
#
_symmetry.space_group_name_H-M   'P 1'
#
loop_
_entity.id
_entity.type
_entity.pdbx_description
1 polymer ?
#
loop_
_entity_poly.entity_id
_entity_poly.type
_entity_poly.pdbx_seq_one_letter_code
_entity_poly.pdbx_strand_id
1 'polypeptide(L)'
;MHEASSNLRARPFGALVALAIGDAQAAGGLALAYGSLPPVARRRLVDAIVEDAASEGVAPASVLASLLAVENDPETAAHLFGAMTLAGPEGLAHRAEPKGWAGDDAAAIAIPLYGEFVELIGLVWDAEGRVQQTCVEPLLTARELAARVSRFGGDSRLAAVRYDVALDAMVQALWTHRRAAGSMPDGLERFAAVC
;
A
#
# COMPACT_ATOMS: atom_id res chain seq x y z
N MET A 1 28.19 8.66 40.33
CA MET A 1 27.24 8.07 39.38
C MET A 1 26.80 9.17 38.44
N HIS A 2 27.46 9.30 37.30
CA HIS A 2 27.04 10.18 36.22
C HIS A 2 26.11 9.36 35.33
N GLU A 3 24.82 9.72 35.29
CA GLU A 3 23.94 9.33 34.20
C GLU A 3 24.47 9.98 32.92
N ALA A 4 25.13 9.17 32.09
CA ALA A 4 25.39 9.54 30.71
C ALA A 4 24.04 9.52 29.98
N SER A 5 23.33 10.65 29.97
CA SER A 5 22.32 10.93 28.96
C SER A 5 23.01 10.93 27.60
N SER A 6 23.04 9.75 26.98
CA SER A 6 23.33 9.59 25.56
C SER A 6 22.22 10.30 24.80
N ASN A 7 22.43 11.59 24.52
CA ASN A 7 21.73 12.32 23.47
C ASN A 7 22.22 11.73 22.14
N LEU A 8 21.74 10.53 21.79
CA LEU A 8 21.71 10.06 20.42
C LEU A 8 20.86 11.07 19.65
N ARG A 9 21.51 12.03 19.00
CA ARG A 9 20.87 12.84 17.97
C ARG A 9 20.42 11.84 16.91
N ALA A 10 19.16 11.41 16.98
CA ALA A 10 18.54 10.61 15.94
C ALA A 10 18.87 11.27 14.61
N ARG A 11 19.40 10.48 13.68
CA ARG A 11 19.64 10.96 12.32
C ARG A 11 18.29 11.41 11.75
N PRO A 12 18.28 12.38 10.83
CA PRO A 12 17.04 13.00 10.36
C PRO A 12 16.01 11.96 9.83
N PHE A 13 16.46 10.83 9.28
CA PHE A 13 15.55 9.76 8.86
C PHE A 13 15.13 8.83 10.00
N GLY A 14 15.96 8.58 11.01
CA GLY A 14 15.61 7.73 12.15
C GLY A 14 14.36 8.21 12.89
N ALA A 15 14.27 9.52 13.16
CA ALA A 15 13.09 10.12 13.80
C ALA A 15 11.83 10.04 12.92
N LEU A 16 11.98 10.24 11.61
CA LEU A 16 10.88 10.18 10.66
C LEU A 16 10.39 8.74 10.43
N VAL A 17 11.33 7.78 10.41
CA VAL A 17 11.06 6.34 10.36
C VAL A 17 10.30 5.90 11.62
N ALA A 18 10.75 6.33 12.80
CA ALA A 18 10.08 6.05 14.06
C ALA A 18 8.63 6.56 14.09
N LEU A 19 8.37 7.75 13.54
CA LEU A 19 7.01 8.30 13.43
C LEU A 19 6.16 7.53 12.42
N ALA A 20 6.68 7.25 11.22
CA ALA A 20 5.96 6.55 10.15
C ALA A 20 5.56 5.11 10.52
N ILE A 21 6.24 4.49 11.49
CA ILE A 21 5.86 3.17 12.01
C ILE A 21 4.49 3.19 12.70
N GLY A 22 4.17 4.27 13.42
CA GLY A 22 3.01 4.36 14.31
C GLY A 22 1.96 5.39 13.93
N ASP A 23 2.24 6.26 12.95
CA ASP A 23 1.36 7.35 12.53
C ASP A 23 1.07 7.26 11.03
N ALA A 24 -0.21 7.08 10.70
CA ALA A 24 -0.68 6.96 9.33
C ALA A 24 -0.53 8.21 8.49
N GLN A 25 -0.68 9.39 9.10
CA GLN A 25 -0.46 10.64 8.40
C GLN A 25 1.04 10.84 8.13
N ALA A 26 1.91 10.41 9.05
CA ALA A 26 3.36 10.45 8.83
C ALA A 26 3.79 9.47 7.71
N ALA A 27 3.31 8.23 7.75
CA ALA A 27 3.59 7.23 6.71
C ALA A 27 3.07 7.68 5.33
N GLY A 28 1.82 8.17 5.27
CA GLY A 28 1.22 8.70 4.05
C GLY A 28 1.95 9.95 3.54
N GLY A 29 2.30 10.88 4.43
CA GLY A 29 3.06 12.09 4.07
C GLY A 29 4.45 11.76 3.52
N LEU A 30 5.16 10.81 4.13
CA LEU A 30 6.44 10.31 3.63
C LEU A 30 6.29 9.64 2.26
N ALA A 31 5.31 8.76 2.08
CA ALA A 31 5.06 8.09 0.82
C ALA A 31 4.72 9.09 -0.30
N LEU A 32 3.91 10.11 -0.02
CA LEU A 32 3.62 11.20 -0.97
C LEU A 32 4.88 12.00 -1.34
N ALA A 33 5.69 12.37 -0.34
CA ALA A 33 6.95 13.07 -0.57
C ALA A 33 7.91 12.23 -1.43
N TYR A 34 8.03 10.94 -1.12
CA TYR A 34 8.80 9.97 -1.90
C TYR A 34 8.30 9.89 -3.36
N GLY A 35 6.99 9.76 -3.57
CA GLY A 35 6.40 9.69 -4.91
C GLY A 35 6.66 10.93 -5.76
N SER A 36 6.89 12.09 -5.14
CA SER A 36 7.25 13.33 -5.85
C SER A 36 8.70 13.39 -6.34
N LEU A 37 9.57 12.48 -5.86
CA LEU A 37 10.98 12.47 -6.23
C LEU A 37 11.23 11.83 -7.60
N PRO A 38 12.25 12.26 -8.35
CA PRO A 38 12.74 11.54 -9.52
C PRO A 38 13.24 10.12 -9.17
N PRO A 39 13.21 9.15 -10.10
CA PRO A 39 13.57 7.75 -9.82
C PRO A 39 14.95 7.57 -9.17
N VAL A 40 15.97 8.30 -9.63
CA VAL A 40 17.32 8.24 -9.05
C VAL A 40 17.34 8.74 -7.61
N ALA A 41 16.55 9.77 -7.29
CA ALA A 41 16.47 10.31 -5.94
C ALA A 41 15.69 9.37 -5.00
N ARG A 42 14.67 8.67 -5.51
CA ARG A 42 13.97 7.63 -4.75
C ARG A 42 14.89 6.50 -4.32
N ARG A 43 15.69 5.95 -5.23
CA ARG A 43 16.66 4.88 -4.90
C ARG A 43 17.66 5.32 -3.84
N ARG A 44 18.23 6.52 -3.99
CA ARG A 44 19.14 7.11 -2.98
C ARG A 44 18.48 7.33 -1.62
N LEU A 45 17.21 7.72 -1.60
CA LEU A 45 16.44 7.87 -0.36
C LEU A 45 16.23 6.51 0.32
N VAL A 46 15.89 5.46 -0.44
CA VAL A 46 15.78 4.09 0.09
C VAL A 46 17.10 3.65 0.72
N ASP A 47 18.22 3.85 0.02
CA ASP A 47 19.55 3.49 0.53
C ASP A 47 19.88 4.25 1.83
N ALA A 48 19.57 5.56 1.88
CA ALA A 48 19.78 6.38 3.07
C ALA A 48 18.91 5.93 4.26
N ILE A 49 17.65 5.57 4.02
CA ILE A 49 16.76 5.03 5.07
C ILE A 49 17.31 3.73 5.63
N VAL A 50 17.78 2.82 4.76
CA VAL A 50 18.36 1.54 5.18
C VAL A 50 19.64 1.75 6.00
N GLU A 51 20.54 2.63 5.54
CA GLU A 51 21.78 2.94 6.25
C GLU A 51 21.52 3.56 7.63
N ASP A 52 20.62 4.55 7.71
CA ASP A 52 20.29 5.22 8.97
C ASP A 52 19.58 4.25 9.93
N ALA A 53 18.61 3.47 9.46
CA ALA A 53 17.89 2.50 10.28
C ALA A 53 18.82 1.42 10.86
N ALA A 54 19.75 0.91 10.04
CA ALA A 54 20.78 -0.02 10.51
C ALA A 54 21.68 0.61 11.57
N SER A 55 22.04 1.89 11.43
CA SER A 55 22.86 2.61 12.40
C SER A 55 22.15 2.86 13.74
N GLU A 56 20.82 2.90 13.75
CA GLU A 56 19.97 3.14 14.93
C GLU A 56 19.34 1.86 15.51
N GLY A 57 19.55 0.70 14.87
CA GLY A 57 18.96 -0.57 15.31
C GLY A 57 17.44 -0.64 15.14
N VAL A 58 16.90 0.12 14.17
CA VAL A 58 15.47 0.13 13.85
C VAL A 58 15.24 -0.70 12.59
N ALA A 59 14.18 -1.51 12.56
CA ALA A 59 13.80 -2.26 11.37
C ALA A 59 13.16 -1.32 10.33
N PRO A 60 13.75 -1.10 9.14
CA PRO A 60 13.20 -0.18 8.14
C PRO A 60 12.00 -0.75 7.39
N ALA A 61 11.69 -2.05 7.55
CA ALA A 61 10.79 -2.77 6.65
C ALA A 61 9.38 -2.16 6.57
N SER A 62 8.83 -1.68 7.68
CA SER A 62 7.52 -0.98 7.73
C SER A 62 7.51 0.31 6.92
N VAL A 63 8.58 1.10 6.99
CA VAL A 63 8.71 2.34 6.21
C VAL A 63 8.91 2.05 4.73
N LEU A 64 9.76 1.08 4.43
CA LEU A 64 9.96 0.62 3.05
C LEU A 64 8.65 0.06 2.46
N ALA A 65 7.81 -0.60 3.26
CA ALA A 65 6.48 -1.03 2.85
C ALA A 65 5.59 0.16 2.48
N SER A 66 5.65 1.28 3.21
CA SER A 66 4.94 2.51 2.84
C SER A 66 5.38 3.06 1.49
N LEU A 67 6.70 3.07 1.24
CA LEU A 67 7.26 3.54 -0.03
C LEU A 67 6.88 2.62 -1.18
N LEU A 68 6.94 1.30 -0.95
CA LEU A 68 6.57 0.29 -1.94
C LEU A 68 5.11 0.42 -2.36
N ALA A 69 4.21 0.72 -1.42
CA ALA A 69 2.78 0.83 -1.70
C ALA A 69 2.43 1.96 -2.70
N VAL A 70 3.31 2.94 -2.86
CA VAL A 70 3.17 4.06 -3.82
C VAL A 70 4.16 4.01 -4.99
N GLU A 71 5.00 2.97 -5.07
CA GLU A 71 5.98 2.84 -6.16
C GLU A 71 5.34 2.25 -7.41
N ASN A 72 5.65 2.85 -8.56
CA ASN A 72 5.16 2.46 -9.87
C ASN A 72 6.29 2.07 -10.85
N ASP A 73 7.55 2.38 -10.53
CA ASP A 73 8.73 1.93 -11.28
C ASP A 73 9.12 0.50 -10.87
N PRO A 74 9.04 -0.50 -11.77
CA PRO A 74 9.29 -1.90 -11.43
C PRO A 74 10.70 -2.15 -10.87
N GLU A 75 11.71 -1.44 -11.38
CA GLU A 75 13.08 -1.60 -10.89
C GLU A 75 13.24 -1.05 -9.46
N THR A 76 12.66 0.11 -9.17
CA THR A 76 12.69 0.70 -7.83
C THR A 76 11.84 -0.12 -6.85
N ALA A 77 10.71 -0.68 -7.30
CA ALA A 77 9.92 -1.61 -6.51
C ALA A 77 10.72 -2.88 -6.14
N ALA A 78 11.46 -3.45 -7.10
CA ALA A 78 12.35 -4.58 -6.84
C ALA A 78 13.48 -4.23 -5.86
N HIS A 79 14.04 -3.02 -5.95
CA HIS A 79 15.03 -2.51 -5.01
C HIS A 79 14.48 -2.41 -3.57
N LEU A 80 13.29 -1.81 -3.42
CA LEU A 80 12.58 -1.74 -2.14
C LEU A 80 12.31 -3.13 -1.56
N PHE A 81 11.81 -4.06 -2.38
CA PHE A 81 11.53 -5.43 -1.96
C PHE A 81 12.80 -6.16 -1.50
N GLY A 82 13.92 -5.98 -2.23
CA GLY A 82 15.23 -6.51 -1.84
C GLY A 82 15.71 -5.95 -0.51
N ALA A 83 15.61 -4.63 -0.31
CA ALA A 83 15.97 -3.96 0.94
C ALA A 83 15.12 -4.45 2.13
N MET A 84 13.81 -4.61 1.94
CA MET A 84 12.91 -5.19 2.93
C MET A 84 13.28 -6.64 3.29
N THR A 85 13.60 -7.46 2.28
CA THR A 85 13.99 -8.86 2.49
C THR A 85 15.27 -8.97 3.31
N LEU A 86 16.26 -8.11 3.04
CA LEU A 86 17.52 -8.05 3.78
C LEU A 86 17.34 -7.53 5.21
N ALA A 87 16.44 -6.58 5.41
CA ALA A 87 16.12 -6.03 6.73
C ALA A 87 15.37 -7.01 7.64
N GLY A 88 14.75 -8.05 7.07
CA GLY A 88 13.93 -9.01 7.79
C GLY A 88 12.48 -8.54 7.99
N PRO A 89 11.60 -9.43 8.49
CA PRO A 89 10.15 -9.17 8.55
C PRO A 89 9.72 -8.27 9.72
N GLU A 90 10.68 -7.81 10.53
CA GLU A 90 10.40 -6.99 11.71
C GLU A 90 9.71 -5.68 11.29
N GLY A 91 8.57 -5.39 11.90
CA GLY A 91 7.74 -4.24 11.53
C GLY A 91 6.74 -4.49 10.40
N LEU A 92 6.80 -5.62 9.69
CA LEU A 92 5.81 -6.00 8.67
C LEU A 92 4.60 -6.77 9.23
N ALA A 93 4.59 -7.06 10.53
CA ALA A 93 3.45 -7.71 11.16
C ALA A 93 2.19 -6.85 10.97
N HIS A 94 1.20 -7.38 10.26
CA HIS A 94 -0.10 -6.76 10.11
C HIS A 94 -1.01 -7.15 11.27
N ARG A 95 -1.87 -6.21 11.67
CA ARG A 95 -2.91 -6.37 12.71
C ARG A 95 -4.31 -6.33 12.12
N ALA A 96 -4.44 -5.95 10.86
CA ALA A 96 -5.70 -5.92 10.13
C ALA A 96 -5.96 -7.29 9.46
N GLU A 97 -7.24 -7.67 9.40
CA GLU A 97 -7.70 -8.80 8.59
C GLU A 97 -8.13 -8.30 7.20
N PRO A 98 -7.96 -9.12 6.13
CA PRO A 98 -8.51 -8.81 4.82
C PRO A 98 -10.04 -8.62 4.86
N LYS A 99 -10.56 -7.65 4.09
CA LYS A 99 -12.00 -7.34 4.05
C LYS A 99 -12.49 -7.26 2.61
N GLY A 100 -13.77 -7.58 2.40
CA GLY A 100 -14.41 -7.54 1.09
C GLY A 100 -15.73 -6.78 1.12
N TRP A 101 -16.04 -6.14 0.00
CA TRP A 101 -17.32 -5.50 -0.29
C TRP A 101 -17.75 -5.82 -1.72
N ALA A 102 -19.04 -6.07 -1.92
CA ALA A 102 -19.59 -6.36 -3.24
C ALA A 102 -20.99 -5.75 -3.40
N GLY A 103 -21.29 -5.37 -4.63
CA GLY A 103 -22.60 -4.98 -5.15
C GLY A 103 -22.77 -5.55 -6.56
N ASP A 104 -23.82 -5.12 -7.26
CA ASP A 104 -24.17 -5.69 -8.57
C ASP A 104 -23.15 -5.29 -9.66
N ASP A 105 -22.64 -4.06 -9.59
CA ASP A 105 -21.79 -3.40 -10.59
C ASP A 105 -20.47 -2.87 -10.00
N ALA A 106 -20.16 -3.21 -8.75
CA ALA A 106 -18.93 -2.81 -8.09
C ALA A 106 -18.49 -3.83 -7.03
N ALA A 107 -17.18 -3.91 -6.80
CA ALA A 107 -16.60 -4.65 -5.68
C ALA A 107 -15.30 -4.02 -5.22
N ALA A 108 -14.96 -4.22 -3.96
CA ALA A 108 -13.71 -3.77 -3.37
C ALA A 108 -13.16 -4.76 -2.36
N ILE A 109 -11.85 -4.80 -2.23
CA ILE A 109 -11.12 -5.56 -1.22
C ILE A 109 -10.14 -4.64 -0.50
N ALA A 110 -9.92 -4.91 0.78
CA ALA A 110 -8.84 -4.32 1.55
C ALA A 110 -7.85 -5.40 1.96
N ILE A 111 -6.58 -5.21 1.61
CA ILE A 111 -5.49 -6.14 1.87
C ILE A 111 -4.58 -5.53 2.95
N PRO A 112 -4.24 -6.25 4.03
CA PRO A 112 -3.31 -5.76 5.03
C PRO A 112 -1.91 -5.52 4.45
N LEU A 113 -1.29 -4.38 4.78
CA LEU A 113 0.09 -4.07 4.40
C LEU A 113 1.04 -4.35 5.57
N TYR A 114 0.99 -3.52 6.61
CA TYR A 114 1.76 -3.67 7.86
C TYR A 114 1.05 -2.86 8.96
N GLY A 115 1.28 -3.19 10.24
CA GLY A 115 0.62 -2.48 11.34
C GLY A 115 -0.90 -2.48 11.19
N GLU A 116 -1.52 -1.30 11.18
CA GLU A 116 -2.96 -1.10 10.92
C GLU A 116 -3.30 -0.67 9.49
N PHE A 117 -2.29 -0.55 8.63
CA PHE A 117 -2.45 -0.07 7.26
C PHE A 117 -2.99 -1.16 6.35
N VAL A 118 -3.90 -0.74 5.46
CA VAL A 118 -4.43 -1.57 4.40
C VAL A 118 -4.29 -0.88 3.04
N GLU A 119 -4.31 -1.68 1.99
CA GLU A 119 -4.47 -1.25 0.61
C GLU A 119 -5.89 -1.58 0.14
N LEU A 120 -6.63 -0.57 -0.31
CA LEU A 120 -7.94 -0.73 -0.93
C LEU A 120 -7.76 -0.90 -2.44
N ILE A 121 -8.34 -1.94 -2.99
CA ILE A 121 -8.47 -2.17 -4.42
C ILE A 121 -9.97 -2.29 -4.73
N GLY A 122 -10.49 -1.48 -5.63
CA GLY A 122 -11.89 -1.46 -6.00
C GLY A 122 -12.10 -1.34 -7.51
N LEU A 123 -13.17 -1.96 -8.00
CA LEU A 123 -13.60 -1.91 -9.39
C LEU A 123 -15.08 -1.53 -9.49
N VAL A 124 -15.42 -0.74 -10.50
CA VAL A 124 -16.78 -0.49 -10.96
C VAL A 124 -16.86 -0.91 -12.42
N TRP A 125 -17.92 -1.60 -12.82
CA TRP A 125 -18.13 -2.11 -14.18
C TRP A 125 -19.53 -1.79 -14.71
N ASP A 126 -19.70 -1.83 -16.03
CA ASP A 126 -21.00 -1.67 -16.68
C ASP A 126 -21.82 -2.98 -16.70
N ALA A 127 -23.03 -2.95 -17.25
CA ALA A 127 -23.90 -4.12 -17.37
C ALA A 127 -23.28 -5.25 -18.23
N GLU A 128 -22.35 -4.91 -19.11
CA GLU A 128 -21.57 -5.84 -19.93
C GLU A 128 -20.34 -6.40 -19.20
N GLY A 129 -20.09 -6.00 -17.95
CA GLY A 129 -18.99 -6.45 -17.11
C GLY A 129 -17.65 -5.81 -17.47
N ARG A 130 -17.64 -4.70 -18.20
CA ARG A 130 -16.41 -3.95 -18.53
C ARG A 130 -16.12 -2.99 -17.40
N VAL A 131 -14.90 -3.09 -16.84
CA VAL A 131 -14.42 -2.16 -15.82
C VAL A 131 -14.37 -0.73 -16.38
N GLN A 132 -15.09 0.18 -15.72
CA GLN A 132 -15.20 1.60 -16.02
C GLN A 132 -14.35 2.46 -15.07
N GLN A 133 -14.17 2.00 -13.84
CA GLN A 133 -13.39 2.70 -12.82
C GLN A 133 -12.57 1.71 -12.00
N THR A 134 -11.31 2.07 -11.75
CA THR A 134 -10.43 1.43 -10.78
C THR A 134 -10.19 2.38 -9.61
N CYS A 135 -10.04 1.81 -8.42
CA CYS A 135 -9.61 2.49 -7.22
C CYS A 135 -8.47 1.68 -6.63
N VAL A 136 -7.30 2.29 -6.48
CA VAL A 136 -6.16 1.66 -5.84
C VAL A 136 -5.59 2.67 -4.86
N GLU A 137 -5.77 2.41 -3.58
CA GLU A 137 -5.43 3.34 -2.51
C GLU A 137 -4.65 2.63 -1.41
N PRO A 138 -3.33 2.83 -1.36
CA PRO A 138 -2.50 2.28 -0.32
C PRO A 138 -2.61 3.09 0.99
N LEU A 139 -2.14 2.50 2.08
CA LEU A 139 -1.93 3.15 3.38
C LEU A 139 -3.18 3.74 4.04
N LEU A 140 -4.33 3.12 3.84
CA LEU A 140 -5.55 3.49 4.54
C LEU A 140 -5.55 2.90 5.96
N THR A 141 -6.01 3.69 6.93
CA THR A 141 -6.40 3.18 8.25
C THR A 141 -7.79 2.56 8.21
N ALA A 142 -8.16 1.79 9.24
CA ALA A 142 -9.51 1.24 9.36
C ALA A 142 -10.62 2.32 9.32
N ARG A 143 -10.34 3.53 9.85
CA ARG A 143 -11.27 4.66 9.83
C ARG A 143 -11.43 5.24 8.44
N GLU A 144 -10.32 5.47 7.73
CA GLU A 144 -10.34 6.01 6.37
C GLU A 144 -10.95 5.03 5.38
N LEU A 145 -10.68 3.73 5.55
CA LEU A 145 -11.26 2.66 4.74
C LEU A 145 -12.79 2.68 4.75
N ALA A 146 -13.42 2.80 5.93
CA ALA A 146 -14.88 2.86 6.04
C ALA A 146 -15.46 4.09 5.33
N ALA A 147 -14.78 5.24 5.44
CA ALA A 147 -15.19 6.47 4.76
C ALA A 147 -14.97 6.39 3.25
N ARG A 148 -13.93 5.67 2.79
CA ARG A 148 -13.63 5.51 1.37
C ARG A 148 -14.60 4.56 0.70
N VAL A 149 -14.85 3.39 1.29
CA VAL A 149 -15.77 2.38 0.75
C VAL A 149 -17.19 2.93 0.65
N SER A 150 -17.65 3.73 1.61
CA SER A 150 -18.99 4.34 1.55
C SER A 150 -19.17 5.38 0.43
N ARG A 151 -18.08 5.87 -0.17
CA ARG A 151 -18.07 6.78 -1.32
C ARG A 151 -17.70 6.09 -2.63
N PHE A 152 -17.19 4.86 -2.55
CA PHE A 152 -16.76 4.09 -3.71
C PHE A 152 -17.97 3.40 -4.36
N GLY A 153 -17.99 3.34 -5.69
CA GLY A 153 -19.11 2.78 -6.44
C GLY A 153 -20.23 3.76 -6.80
N GLY A 154 -20.15 5.04 -6.42
CA GLY A 154 -21.17 6.03 -6.80
C GLY A 154 -22.55 5.65 -6.24
N ASP A 155 -23.49 5.30 -7.13
CA ASP A 155 -24.84 4.84 -6.77
C ASP A 155 -24.89 3.38 -6.31
N SER A 156 -23.83 2.60 -6.58
CA SER A 156 -23.72 1.20 -6.20
C SER A 156 -23.66 1.05 -4.69
N ARG A 157 -24.60 0.27 -4.14
CA ARG A 157 -24.58 -0.06 -2.71
C ARG A 157 -23.67 -1.25 -2.45
N LEU A 158 -22.46 -0.96 -2.02
CA LEU A 158 -21.51 -1.98 -1.57
C LEU A 158 -21.91 -2.50 -0.18
N ALA A 159 -22.19 -3.80 -0.10
CA ALA A 159 -22.39 -4.50 1.15
C ALA A 159 -21.09 -5.19 1.60
N ALA A 160 -20.86 -5.22 2.92
CA ALA A 160 -19.76 -6.01 3.46
C ALA A 160 -20.03 -7.50 3.22
N VAL A 161 -19.06 -8.18 2.61
CA VAL A 161 -19.10 -9.61 2.31
C VAL A 161 -17.79 -10.25 2.74
N ARG A 162 -17.66 -11.57 2.59
CA ARG A 162 -16.37 -12.24 2.78
C ARG A 162 -15.38 -11.75 1.72
N TYR A 163 -14.10 -11.70 2.09
CA TYR A 163 -13.02 -11.28 1.21
C TYR A 163 -12.99 -12.06 -0.12
N ASP A 164 -13.11 -13.38 -0.05
CA ASP A 164 -13.09 -14.26 -1.23
C ASP A 164 -14.27 -14.02 -2.18
N VAL A 165 -15.47 -13.77 -1.64
CA VAL A 165 -16.64 -13.42 -2.45
C VAL A 165 -16.43 -12.11 -3.22
N ALA A 166 -15.87 -11.08 -2.58
CA ALA A 166 -15.56 -9.82 -3.25
C ALA A 166 -14.45 -10.01 -4.30
N LEU A 167 -13.42 -10.79 -3.97
CA LEU A 167 -12.31 -11.09 -4.87
C LEU A 167 -12.81 -11.84 -6.13
N ASP A 168 -13.67 -12.85 -5.97
CA ASP A 168 -14.23 -13.60 -7.10
C ASP A 168 -15.04 -12.69 -8.05
N ALA A 169 -15.84 -11.77 -7.50
CA ALA A 169 -16.56 -10.78 -8.30
C ALA A 169 -15.60 -9.87 -9.09
N MET A 170 -14.53 -9.40 -8.44
CA MET A 170 -13.50 -8.58 -9.10
C MET A 170 -12.77 -9.35 -10.19
N VAL A 171 -12.38 -10.61 -9.94
CA VAL A 171 -11.71 -11.46 -10.93
C VAL A 171 -12.60 -11.68 -12.15
N GLN A 172 -13.89 -11.93 -11.95
CA GLN A 172 -14.85 -12.09 -13.03
C GLN A 172 -14.99 -10.82 -13.89
N ALA A 173 -15.05 -9.65 -13.26
CA ALA A 173 -15.10 -8.36 -13.96
C ALA A 173 -13.80 -8.10 -14.75
N LEU A 174 -12.64 -8.35 -14.16
CA LEU A 174 -11.34 -8.20 -14.83
C LEU A 174 -11.19 -9.13 -16.02
N TRP A 175 -11.61 -10.39 -15.87
CA TRP A 175 -11.59 -11.36 -16.96
C TRP A 175 -12.49 -10.93 -18.13
N THR A 176 -13.68 -10.42 -17.81
CA THR A 176 -14.64 -9.93 -18.81
C THR A 176 -14.11 -8.70 -19.52
N HIS A 177 -13.59 -7.71 -18.79
CA HIS A 177 -12.93 -6.54 -19.35
C HIS A 177 -11.77 -6.93 -20.27
N ARG A 178 -10.85 -7.79 -19.82
CA ARG A 178 -9.67 -8.19 -20.60
C ARG A 178 -10.05 -8.88 -21.91
N ARG A 179 -11.09 -9.73 -21.92
CA ARG A 179 -11.59 -10.35 -23.16
C ARG A 179 -12.17 -9.34 -24.15
N ALA A 180 -12.77 -8.26 -23.65
CA ALA A 180 -13.39 -7.24 -24.48
C ALA A 180 -12.39 -6.18 -24.98
N ALA A 181 -11.48 -5.71 -24.11
CA ALA A 181 -10.57 -4.60 -24.38
C ALA A 181 -9.16 -5.04 -24.82
N GLY A 182 -8.74 -6.27 -24.49
CA GLY A 182 -7.40 -6.79 -24.79
C GLY A 182 -6.28 -6.32 -23.86
N SER A 183 -6.58 -5.41 -22.92
CA SER A 183 -5.64 -4.89 -21.91
C SER A 183 -6.20 -5.01 -20.49
N MET A 184 -5.36 -4.73 -19.49
CA MET A 184 -5.80 -4.54 -18.11
C MET A 184 -6.35 -3.11 -17.94
N PRO A 185 -7.27 -2.89 -16.98
CA PRO A 185 -7.65 -1.54 -16.56
C PRO A 185 -6.47 -0.78 -15.93
N ASP A 186 -6.43 0.53 -16.15
CA ASP A 186 -5.40 1.43 -15.61
C ASP A 186 -5.26 1.30 -14.09
N GLY A 187 -4.01 1.29 -13.61
CA GLY A 187 -3.66 1.25 -12.18
C GLY A 187 -3.50 -0.17 -11.61
N LEU A 188 -3.89 -1.20 -12.37
CA LEU A 188 -3.73 -2.60 -11.95
C LEU A 188 -2.49 -3.29 -12.53
N GLU A 189 -1.74 -2.62 -13.40
CA GLU A 189 -0.54 -3.17 -14.04
C GLU A 189 0.52 -3.59 -13.01
N ARG A 190 0.61 -2.84 -11.91
CA ARG A 190 1.54 -3.13 -10.81
C ARG A 190 1.29 -4.47 -10.11
N PHE A 191 0.07 -5.00 -10.20
CA PHE A 191 -0.28 -6.32 -9.65
C PHE A 191 -0.12 -7.45 -10.66
N ALA A 192 0.04 -7.14 -11.96
CA ALA A 192 0.17 -8.14 -13.01
C ALA A 192 1.61 -8.68 -13.16
N ALA A 193 2.61 -8.00 -12.60
CA ALA A 193 4.03 -8.34 -12.72
C ALA A 193 4.58 -9.20 -11.57
N VAL A 194 3.75 -9.52 -10.57
CA VAL A 194 4.13 -10.33 -9.41
C VAL A 194 3.59 -11.76 -9.59
N CYS A 195 4.15 -12.50 -10.54
CA CYS A 195 3.95 -13.93 -10.73
C CYS A 195 5.26 -14.58 -11.17
#